data_AF-A0A3L9L0V3-F1
#
_entry.id   AF-A0A3L9L0V3-F1
#
_cell.length_a   1.000
_cell.length_b   1.000
_cell.length_c   1.000
_cell.angle_alpha   90.00
_cell.angle_beta   90.00
_cell.angle_gamma   90.00
#
_symmetry.space_group_name_H-M   'P 1'
#
loop_
_entity.id
_entity.type
_entity.pdbx_description
1 polymer ?
#
loop_
_entity_poly.entity_id
_entity_poly.type
_entity_poly.pdbx_seq_one_letter_code
_entity_poly.pdbx_strand_id
1 'polypeptide(L)'
;MVPVFDPQHDAADRVYVFHGTGCTQVLGPAEFMDRVRTLLSAAGVVPASAPPGHPDIASRPFTAESAQHPGDGRPLPWPRERSSVAEVSVELGADAFWERVEAGSWATWQSSWPEPTHGPLFPPSPPDWLAEAPRWELDPLAPALGPAASGGWVRSPAQAWDEPGPAVPAAQANRSGGAPHHGIGLFQLTDLESFWVFAPEEDVPDVVARCEALAREHPAFSWLTGYFDARDVAGSLRLPAECLPLLEADLTAAGHPVDTWW
;
A
#
# COMPACT_ATOMS: atom_id res chain seq x y z
N MET A 1 -9.55 3.86 34.50
CA MET A 1 -8.56 4.33 33.52
C MET A 1 -9.28 4.37 32.18
N VAL A 2 -9.62 5.56 31.69
CA VAL A 2 -10.32 5.71 30.41
C VAL A 2 -9.27 5.50 29.32
N PRO A 3 -9.44 4.54 28.39
CA PRO A 3 -8.53 4.43 27.26
C PRO A 3 -8.74 5.69 26.41
N VAL A 4 -7.72 6.52 26.33
CA VAL A 4 -7.63 7.55 25.30
C VAL A 4 -7.36 6.79 24.02
N PHE A 5 -8.40 6.61 23.20
CA PHE A 5 -8.21 6.21 21.80
C PHE A 5 -7.39 7.32 21.17
N ASP A 6 -6.16 6.99 20.75
CA ASP A 6 -5.36 7.91 19.96
C ASP A 6 -5.76 7.71 18.49
N PRO A 7 -6.58 8.60 17.90
CA PRO A 7 -7.00 8.47 16.50
C PRO A 7 -5.83 8.49 15.51
N GLN A 8 -4.62 8.86 15.96
CA GLN A 8 -3.42 8.80 15.13
C GLN A 8 -2.92 7.37 14.88
N HIS A 9 -3.23 6.41 15.77
CA HIS A 9 -2.83 5.01 15.60
C HIS A 9 -3.65 4.33 14.48
N ASP A 10 -4.98 4.49 14.49
CA ASP A 10 -5.85 3.92 13.45
C ASP A 10 -5.55 4.51 12.05
N ALA A 11 -5.00 5.72 11.98
CA ALA A 11 -4.60 6.36 10.73
C ALA A 11 -3.23 5.90 10.21
N ALA A 12 -2.35 5.40 11.10
CA ALA A 12 -1.03 4.87 10.75
C ALA A 12 -1.15 3.53 10.00
N ASP A 13 -2.13 2.70 10.38
CA ASP A 13 -2.44 1.42 9.72
C ASP A 13 -2.95 1.59 8.27
N ARG A 14 -3.11 2.83 7.81
CA ARG A 14 -3.59 3.23 6.47
C ARG A 14 -2.48 3.83 5.62
N VAL A 15 -1.22 3.52 5.94
CA VAL A 15 -0.05 3.85 5.12
C VAL A 15 0.39 2.60 4.37
N TYR A 16 0.60 2.73 3.07
CA TYR A 16 0.93 1.62 2.18
C TYR A 16 2.22 1.96 1.42
N VAL A 17 3.19 1.03 1.40
CA VAL A 17 4.47 1.21 0.71
C VAL A 17 4.57 0.22 -0.44
N PHE A 18 4.85 0.73 -1.64
CA PHE A 18 4.96 -0.04 -2.88
C PHE A 18 6.36 0.16 -3.47
N HIS A 19 7.12 -0.93 -3.55
CA HIS A 19 8.45 -0.95 -4.14
C HIS A 19 8.41 -1.58 -5.53
N GLY A 20 8.65 -0.77 -6.56
CA GLY A 20 9.00 -1.24 -7.90
C GLY A 20 10.51 -1.41 -8.07
N THR A 21 10.94 -1.89 -9.24
CA THR A 21 12.37 -2.16 -9.52
C THR A 21 13.28 -0.94 -9.38
N GLY A 22 12.77 0.27 -9.65
CA GLY A 22 13.54 1.52 -9.57
C GLY A 22 12.78 2.70 -8.96
N CYS A 23 11.62 2.45 -8.36
CA CYS A 23 10.77 3.48 -7.81
C CYS A 23 10.07 2.97 -6.54
N THR A 24 9.75 3.90 -5.65
CA THR A 24 8.96 3.62 -4.46
C THR A 24 7.83 4.62 -4.40
N GLN A 25 6.62 4.12 -4.18
CA GLN A 25 5.43 4.91 -3.96
C GLN A 25 4.90 4.64 -2.55
N VAL A 26 4.54 5.71 -1.84
CA VAL A 26 3.89 5.65 -0.53
C VAL A 26 2.53 6.30 -0.65
N LEU A 27 1.49 5.61 -0.20
CA LEU A 27 0.10 6.09 -0.15
C LEU A 27 -0.36 6.17 1.31
N GLY A 28 -1.19 7.16 1.63
CA GLY A 28 -1.82 7.25 2.95
C GLY A 28 -2.37 8.64 3.25
N PRO A 29 -2.79 8.92 4.51
CA PRO A 29 -3.29 10.23 4.89
C PRO A 29 -2.29 11.36 4.62
N ALA A 30 -2.81 12.54 4.27
CA ALA A 30 -1.99 13.67 3.80
C ALA A 30 -0.92 14.10 4.80
N GLU A 31 -1.25 14.10 6.09
CA GLU A 31 -0.34 14.45 7.17
C GLU A 31 0.87 13.50 7.27
N PHE A 32 0.69 12.21 7.00
CA PHE A 32 1.79 11.26 6.95
C PHE A 32 2.62 11.47 5.68
N MET A 33 1.97 11.72 4.55
CA MET A 33 2.66 11.97 3.28
C MET A 33 3.53 13.22 3.33
N ASP A 34 3.08 14.29 4.00
CA ASP A 34 3.90 15.50 4.22
C ASP A 34 5.13 15.22 5.10
N ARG A 35 5.01 14.30 6.08
CA ARG A 35 6.15 13.83 6.88
C ARG A 35 7.11 12.98 6.04
N VAL A 36 6.61 12.09 5.18
CA VAL A 36 7.45 11.34 4.22
C VAL A 36 8.22 12.32 3.31
N ARG A 37 7.55 13.31 2.72
CA ARG A 37 8.21 14.34 1.88
C ARG A 37 9.29 15.07 2.65
N THR A 38 9.03 15.42 3.91
CA THR A 38 9.98 16.14 4.78
C THR A 38 11.24 15.30 5.03
N LEU A 39 11.07 14.02 5.39
CA LEU A 39 12.20 13.10 5.61
C LEU A 39 13.05 12.95 4.35
N LEU A 40 12.40 12.66 3.22
CA LEU A 40 13.07 12.48 1.93
C LEU A 40 13.80 13.76 1.49
N SER A 41 13.15 14.92 1.61
CA SER A 41 13.74 16.21 1.24
C SER A 41 14.93 16.56 2.12
N ALA A 42 14.88 16.26 3.42
CA ALA A 42 16.00 16.45 4.33
C ALA A 42 17.20 15.54 3.98
N ALA A 43 16.93 14.36 3.40
CA ALA A 43 17.94 13.46 2.83
C ALA A 43 18.37 13.81 1.39
N GLY A 44 17.97 14.99 0.88
CA GLY A 44 18.31 15.46 -0.47
C GLY A 44 17.59 14.73 -1.60
N VAL A 45 16.47 14.05 -1.32
CA VAL A 45 15.63 13.38 -2.31
C VAL A 45 14.44 14.26 -2.64
N VAL A 46 14.21 14.50 -3.92
CA VAL A 46 13.06 15.27 -4.40
C VAL A 46 11.98 14.28 -4.83
N PRO A 47 10.78 14.31 -4.21
CA PRO A 47 9.65 13.51 -4.66
C PRO A 47 9.30 13.79 -6.12
N ALA A 48 8.91 12.74 -6.84
CA ALA A 48 8.46 12.84 -8.22
C ALA A 48 7.18 13.70 -8.30
N SER A 49 7.04 14.45 -9.40
CA SER A 49 5.87 15.29 -9.65
C SER A 49 4.63 14.51 -10.09
N ALA A 50 4.81 13.24 -10.45
CA ALA A 50 3.77 12.30 -10.87
C ALA A 50 4.20 10.88 -10.46
N PRO A 51 3.25 9.93 -10.35
CA PRO A 51 3.57 8.55 -10.09
C PRO A 51 4.54 7.97 -11.10
N PRO A 52 5.41 7.06 -10.66
CA PRO A 52 6.20 6.28 -11.59
C PRO A 52 5.27 5.39 -12.41
N GLY A 53 5.61 5.17 -13.67
CA GLY A 53 5.09 4.01 -14.38
C GLY A 53 5.73 2.75 -13.81
N HIS A 54 4.99 1.65 -13.75
CA HIS A 54 5.50 0.34 -13.36
C HIS A 54 5.61 -0.56 -14.61
N PRO A 55 6.63 -0.34 -15.48
CA PRO A 55 6.75 -1.04 -16.76
C PRO A 55 7.04 -2.54 -16.62
N ASP A 56 7.46 -2.97 -15.43
CA ASP A 56 7.81 -4.36 -15.12
C ASP A 56 6.58 -5.28 -15.10
N ILE A 57 5.39 -4.70 -14.89
CA ILE A 57 4.15 -5.39 -15.24
C ILE A 57 3.99 -5.25 -16.74
N ALA A 58 4.19 -6.35 -17.45
CA ALA A 58 4.03 -6.36 -18.90
C ALA A 58 2.62 -5.86 -19.26
N SER A 59 2.54 -4.73 -19.98
CA SER A 59 1.31 -4.26 -20.63
C SER A 59 0.84 -5.34 -21.60
N ARG A 60 -0.29 -6.00 -21.33
CA ARG A 60 -0.81 -7.11 -22.14
C ARG A 60 -2.33 -7.27 -21.94
N PRO A 61 -3.02 -8.06 -22.77
CA PRO A 61 -3.45 -7.77 -24.13
C PRO A 61 -4.99 -7.88 -24.25
N PHE A 62 -5.76 -7.67 -23.17
CA PHE A 62 -7.21 -7.98 -23.17
C PHE A 62 -8.10 -6.92 -22.55
N THR A 63 -7.52 -5.78 -22.30
CA THR A 63 -8.22 -4.51 -22.32
C THR A 63 -8.02 -3.90 -23.72
N ALA A 64 -8.71 -2.82 -24.09
CA ALA A 64 -8.69 -2.31 -25.47
C ALA A 64 -7.29 -1.88 -25.96
N GLU A 65 -6.28 -1.88 -25.10
CA GLU A 65 -4.88 -1.57 -25.38
C GLU A 65 -4.15 -2.58 -26.29
N SER A 66 -4.55 -3.86 -26.36
CA SER A 66 -3.96 -4.74 -27.39
C SER A 66 -4.34 -4.37 -28.82
N ALA A 67 -5.39 -3.54 -28.99
CA ALA A 67 -5.73 -2.92 -30.26
C ALA A 67 -5.01 -1.58 -30.50
N GLN A 68 -4.31 -1.04 -29.49
CA GLN A 68 -3.56 0.21 -29.59
C GLN A 68 -2.06 -0.10 -29.68
N HIS A 69 -1.56 -0.13 -30.92
CA HIS A 69 -0.12 -0.07 -31.18
C HIS A 69 0.53 1.07 -30.38
N PRO A 70 1.82 0.94 -30.01
CA PRO A 70 2.57 2.03 -29.40
C PRO A 70 2.70 3.15 -30.42
N GLY A 71 1.84 4.16 -30.33
CA GLY A 71 2.20 5.49 -30.77
C GLY A 71 3.25 6.03 -29.80
N ASP A 72 4.28 6.69 -30.32
CA ASP A 72 5.36 7.38 -29.60
C ASP A 72 4.87 8.55 -28.71
N GLY A 73 3.81 8.33 -27.94
CA GLY A 73 3.30 9.25 -26.94
C GLY A 73 3.86 8.86 -25.59
N ARG A 74 4.67 9.75 -25.02
CA ARG A 74 4.91 9.77 -23.56
C ARG A 74 3.55 9.59 -22.86
N PRO A 75 3.40 8.70 -21.87
CA PRO A 75 2.14 8.55 -21.15
C PRO A 75 1.70 9.93 -20.66
N LEU A 76 0.52 10.37 -21.10
CA LEU A 76 -0.07 11.59 -20.57
C LEU A 76 -0.30 11.38 -19.06
N PRO A 77 0.01 12.37 -18.21
CA PRO A 77 -0.27 12.26 -16.79
C PRO A 77 -1.76 11.97 -16.57
N TRP A 78 -2.05 10.88 -15.89
CA TRP A 78 -3.39 10.36 -15.65
C TRP A 78 -4.25 11.37 -14.87
N PRO A 79 -5.41 11.82 -15.40
CA PRO A 79 -6.34 12.63 -14.63
C PRO A 79 -6.97 11.74 -13.57
N ARG A 80 -6.51 11.88 -12.33
CA ARG A 80 -7.08 11.20 -11.16
C ARG A 80 -8.47 11.72 -10.89
N GLU A 81 -9.47 10.86 -10.96
CA GLU A 81 -10.87 11.26 -10.79
C GLU A 81 -11.28 11.35 -9.31
N ARG A 82 -10.72 10.49 -8.44
CA ARG A 82 -11.07 10.46 -7.02
C ARG A 82 -10.02 9.71 -6.20
N SER A 83 -9.50 10.34 -5.15
CA SER A 83 -8.58 9.68 -4.20
C SER A 83 -8.94 10.06 -2.76
N SER A 84 -9.00 9.09 -1.84
CA SER A 84 -9.12 9.35 -0.40
C SER A 84 -7.78 9.53 0.30
N VAL A 85 -6.70 9.06 -0.33
CA VAL A 85 -5.32 9.15 0.19
C VAL A 85 -4.45 10.06 -0.65
N ALA A 86 -3.43 10.61 -0.02
CA ALA A 86 -2.34 11.32 -0.67
C ALA A 86 -1.22 10.35 -1.08
N GLU A 87 -0.30 10.85 -1.91
CA GLU A 87 0.75 10.04 -2.52
C GLU A 87 2.09 10.76 -2.54
N VAL A 88 3.15 10.01 -2.28
CA VAL A 88 4.55 10.40 -2.43
C VAL A 88 5.28 9.33 -3.22
N SER A 89 5.83 9.69 -4.37
CA SER A 89 6.69 8.80 -5.15
C SER A 89 8.11 9.32 -5.24
N VAL A 90 9.06 8.40 -5.37
CA VAL A 90 10.47 8.69 -5.66
C VAL A 90 11.05 7.68 -6.64
N GLU A 91 12.02 8.10 -7.43
CA GLU A 91 12.81 7.24 -8.33
C GLU A 91 13.93 6.51 -7.57
N LEU A 92 13.55 5.81 -6.50
CA LEU A 92 14.42 4.98 -5.68
C LEU A 92 13.78 3.60 -5.49
N GLY A 93 14.52 2.53 -5.77
CA GLY A 93 14.13 1.18 -5.35
C GLY A 93 14.15 1.03 -3.81
N ALA A 94 13.69 -0.12 -3.32
CA ALA A 94 13.46 -0.37 -1.88
C ALA A 94 14.64 0.01 -0.98
N ASP A 95 15.83 -0.56 -1.21
CA ASP A 95 17.00 -0.33 -0.35
C ASP A 95 17.39 1.15 -0.28
N ALA A 96 17.47 1.80 -1.45
CA ALA A 96 17.83 3.21 -1.54
C ALA A 96 16.75 4.11 -0.94
N PHE A 97 15.48 3.75 -1.02
CA PHE A 97 14.40 4.46 -0.35
C PHE A 97 14.59 4.43 1.18
N TRP A 98 14.79 3.25 1.76
CA TRP A 98 14.92 3.09 3.22
C TRP A 98 16.19 3.74 3.77
N GLU A 99 17.31 3.65 3.05
CA GLU A 99 18.55 4.39 3.38
C GLU A 99 18.28 5.89 3.48
N ARG A 100 17.47 6.45 2.57
CA ARG A 100 17.13 7.88 2.55
C ARG A 100 16.13 8.26 3.62
N VAL A 101 15.19 7.38 3.97
CA VAL A 101 14.31 7.58 5.14
C VAL A 101 15.12 7.63 6.42
N GLU A 102 16.09 6.73 6.59
CA GLU A 102 16.99 6.73 7.75
C GLU A 102 17.84 8.01 7.79
N ALA A 103 18.50 8.37 6.69
CA ALA A 103 19.27 9.61 6.58
C ALA A 103 18.41 10.85 6.85
N GLY A 104 17.16 10.86 6.39
CA GLY A 104 16.18 11.92 6.66
C GLY A 104 15.85 12.04 8.14
N SER A 105 15.68 10.90 8.82
CA SER A 105 15.43 10.85 10.27
C SER A 105 16.60 11.46 11.05
N TRP A 106 17.83 11.15 10.62
CA TRP A 106 19.07 11.78 11.14
C TRP A 106 19.27 13.23 10.71
N ALA A 107 18.59 13.73 9.69
CA ALA A 107 18.66 15.13 9.29
C ALA A 107 17.63 15.98 10.05
N THR A 108 16.47 15.40 10.38
CA THR A 108 15.36 16.07 11.07
C THR A 108 15.34 15.83 12.58
N TRP A 109 16.29 15.10 13.15
CA TRP A 109 16.27 14.73 14.57
C TRP A 109 16.23 15.92 15.53
N GLN A 110 16.89 17.03 15.19
CA GLN A 110 16.98 18.21 16.07
C GLN A 110 15.62 18.89 16.27
N SER A 111 14.74 18.87 15.26
CA SER A 111 13.37 19.40 15.41
C SER A 111 12.45 18.46 16.20
N SER A 112 12.91 17.24 16.50
CA SER A 112 12.16 16.19 17.19
C SER A 112 12.72 15.89 18.59
N TRP A 113 13.72 16.65 19.04
CA TRP A 113 14.39 16.41 20.32
C TRP A 113 13.47 16.78 21.50
N PRO A 114 13.16 15.84 22.43
CA PRO A 114 12.47 16.22 23.66
C PRO A 114 13.39 17.13 24.49
N GLU A 115 12.86 18.21 25.06
CA GLU A 115 13.58 19.00 26.08
C GLU A 115 14.01 18.03 27.21
N PRO A 116 15.32 17.83 27.47
CA PRO A 116 15.70 16.75 28.36
C PRO A 116 15.67 17.22 29.82
N THR A 117 15.26 16.30 30.71
CA THR A 117 15.99 16.14 31.96
C THR A 117 16.29 14.68 32.33
N HIS A 118 15.46 13.67 32.01
CA HIS A 118 15.69 12.30 32.55
C HIS A 118 15.31 11.09 31.65
N GLY A 119 15.56 11.11 30.34
CA GLY A 119 15.29 9.96 29.44
C GLY A 119 16.53 9.39 28.74
N PRO A 120 16.57 8.09 28.40
CA PRO A 120 17.62 7.51 27.55
C PRO A 120 17.58 8.15 26.15
N LEU A 121 18.75 8.46 25.60
CA LEU A 121 18.92 8.95 24.24
C LEU A 121 18.99 7.75 23.29
N PHE A 122 18.06 7.66 22.36
CA PHE A 122 18.10 6.69 21.26
C PHE A 122 18.56 7.39 19.98
N PRO A 123 19.30 6.69 19.10
CA PRO A 123 19.57 7.24 17.77
C PRO A 123 18.25 7.51 17.02
N PRO A 124 18.17 8.56 16.21
CA PRO A 124 17.03 8.78 15.32
C PRO A 124 16.82 7.56 14.42
N SER A 125 15.58 7.08 14.35
CA SER A 125 15.15 5.99 13.49
C SER A 125 14.03 6.47 12.57
N PRO A 126 13.76 5.74 11.46
CA PRO A 126 12.50 5.91 10.72
C PRO A 126 11.30 5.92 11.69
N PRO A 127 10.27 6.75 11.45
CA PRO A 127 9.09 6.75 12.29
C PRO A 127 8.42 5.38 12.30
N ASP A 128 8.00 4.92 13.48
CA ASP A 128 7.44 3.57 13.69
C ASP A 128 6.27 3.28 12.72
N TRP A 129 5.34 4.23 12.54
CA TRP A 129 4.22 4.08 11.59
C TRP A 129 4.65 3.83 10.14
N LEU A 130 5.80 4.34 9.71
CA LEU A 130 6.32 4.11 8.36
C LEU A 130 7.12 2.80 8.32
N ALA A 131 7.87 2.51 9.39
CA ALA A 131 8.60 1.26 9.53
C ALA A 131 7.64 0.05 9.60
N GLU A 132 6.47 0.21 10.22
CA GLU A 132 5.47 -0.84 10.40
C GLU A 132 4.42 -0.86 9.29
N ALA A 133 4.33 0.20 8.47
CA ALA A 133 3.39 0.30 7.36
C ALA A 133 3.48 -0.91 6.42
N PRO A 134 2.36 -1.54 6.02
CA PRO A 134 2.37 -2.69 5.14
C PRO A 134 3.07 -2.41 3.79
N ARG A 135 3.83 -3.40 3.32
CA ARG A 135 4.73 -3.26 2.17
C ARG A 135 4.49 -4.30 1.11
N TRP A 136 4.53 -3.86 -0.15
CA TRP A 136 4.47 -4.71 -1.33
C TRP A 136 5.64 -4.45 -2.25
N GLU A 137 6.16 -5.52 -2.81
CA GLU A 137 7.19 -5.51 -3.84
C GLU A 137 6.59 -5.99 -5.14
N LEU A 138 6.98 -5.35 -6.23
CA LEU A 138 6.56 -5.75 -7.54
C LEU A 138 7.39 -6.95 -8.01
N ASP A 139 6.76 -8.11 -8.12
CA ASP A 139 7.39 -9.31 -8.65
C ASP A 139 6.82 -9.63 -10.04
N PRO A 140 7.60 -9.49 -11.13
CA PRO A 140 7.15 -9.79 -12.49
C PRO A 140 6.87 -11.28 -12.74
N LEU A 141 7.30 -12.17 -11.83
CA LEU A 141 7.11 -13.60 -11.90
C LEU A 141 6.08 -14.12 -10.90
N ALA A 142 5.43 -13.24 -10.13
CA ALA A 142 4.43 -13.60 -9.14
C ALA A 142 3.37 -14.54 -9.76
N PRO A 143 3.14 -15.73 -9.18
CA PRO A 143 2.10 -16.64 -9.63
C PRO A 143 0.73 -15.98 -9.55
N ALA A 144 -0.07 -16.19 -10.60
CA ALA A 144 -1.44 -15.69 -10.69
C ALA A 144 -2.43 -16.86 -10.55
N LEU A 145 -3.41 -16.70 -9.64
CA LEU A 145 -4.59 -17.56 -9.56
C LEU A 145 -5.81 -16.77 -10.05
N GLY A 146 -6.14 -16.96 -11.32
CA GLY A 146 -7.21 -16.25 -12.00
C GLY A 146 -6.90 -16.07 -13.48
N PRO A 147 -7.71 -15.28 -14.21
CA PRO A 147 -7.53 -15.12 -15.64
C PRO A 147 -6.41 -14.15 -16.05
N ALA A 148 -5.89 -13.32 -15.14
CA ALA A 148 -4.78 -12.43 -15.47
C ALA A 148 -3.42 -13.17 -15.51
N ALA A 149 -2.46 -12.56 -16.19
CA ALA A 149 -1.10 -13.11 -16.33
C ALA A 149 -0.31 -13.00 -15.01
N SER A 150 0.76 -13.80 -14.92
CA SER A 150 1.78 -13.67 -13.88
C SER A 150 2.40 -12.27 -13.86
N GLY A 151 2.87 -11.84 -12.70
CA GLY A 151 3.44 -10.52 -12.49
C GLY A 151 2.50 -9.61 -11.72
N GLY A 152 2.82 -9.31 -10.47
CA GLY A 152 1.97 -8.53 -9.58
C GLY A 152 2.63 -8.15 -8.27
N TRP A 153 1.86 -7.52 -7.40
CA TRP A 153 2.33 -7.06 -6.11
C TRP A 153 2.29 -8.20 -5.08
N VAL A 154 3.46 -8.57 -4.57
CA VAL A 154 3.61 -9.57 -3.50
C VAL A 154 4.00 -8.85 -2.21
N ARG A 155 3.68 -9.43 -1.05
CA ARG A 155 4.10 -8.82 0.23
C ARG A 155 5.62 -8.84 0.34
N SER A 156 6.19 -7.75 0.83
CA SER A 156 7.64 -7.67 1.04
C SER A 156 8.10 -8.70 2.10
N PRO A 157 9.17 -9.46 1.83
CA PRO A 157 9.75 -10.40 2.79
C PRO A 157 10.18 -9.75 4.10
N ALA A 158 10.52 -8.45 4.10
CA ALA A 158 10.95 -7.70 5.29
C ALA A 158 9.84 -7.54 6.34
N GLN A 159 8.58 -7.76 5.97
CA GLN A 159 7.44 -7.91 6.90
C GLN A 159 6.88 -9.33 6.95
N ALA A 160 7.34 -10.21 6.06
CA ALA A 160 6.87 -11.59 5.98
C ALA A 160 7.51 -12.52 7.02
N TRP A 161 8.31 -11.99 7.96
CA TRP A 161 8.92 -12.78 9.02
C TRP A 161 8.88 -12.17 10.41
N ASP A 162 8.73 -13.10 11.36
CA ASP A 162 8.98 -13.06 12.79
C ASP A 162 10.37 -12.49 13.18
N GLU A 163 10.70 -11.25 12.82
CA GLU A 163 11.39 -10.45 13.82
C GLU A 163 10.33 -10.07 14.85
N PRO A 164 10.49 -10.46 16.12
CA PRO A 164 9.61 -9.94 17.14
C PRO A 164 9.76 -8.43 17.10
N GLY A 165 8.73 -7.74 16.59
CA GLY A 165 8.56 -6.32 16.89
C GLY A 165 8.77 -6.13 18.38
N PRO A 166 9.38 -5.02 18.82
CA PRO A 166 9.75 -4.81 20.21
C PRO A 166 8.59 -5.24 21.10
N ALA A 167 8.82 -6.27 21.92
CA ALA A 167 7.77 -7.03 22.58
C ALA A 167 6.74 -6.08 23.18
N VAL A 168 5.55 -6.02 22.56
CA VAL A 168 4.43 -5.26 23.08
C VAL A 168 4.20 -5.79 24.50
N PRO A 169 4.31 -4.96 25.55
CA PRO A 169 4.16 -5.43 26.91
C PRO A 169 2.83 -6.18 27.03
N ALA A 170 2.85 -7.35 27.68
CA ALA A 170 1.76 -8.32 27.79
C ALA A 170 0.45 -7.80 28.45
N ALA A 171 0.29 -6.48 28.61
CA ALA A 171 -0.93 -5.83 29.05
C ALA A 171 -2.01 -5.70 27.95
N GLN A 172 -1.70 -5.98 26.67
CA GLN A 172 -2.63 -5.80 25.55
C GLN A 172 -3.37 -7.07 25.07
N ALA A 173 -3.05 -8.25 25.62
CA ALA A 173 -3.63 -9.53 25.19
C ALA A 173 -5.09 -9.78 25.64
N ASN A 174 -5.75 -8.78 26.24
CA ASN A 174 -7.16 -8.86 26.64
C ASN A 174 -7.99 -7.74 25.99
N ARG A 175 -8.23 -7.86 24.68
CA ARG A 175 -9.39 -7.23 24.02
C ARG A 175 -10.30 -8.32 23.47
N SER A 176 -11.13 -8.88 24.36
CA SER A 176 -12.35 -9.57 23.96
C SER A 176 -13.42 -8.51 23.65
N GLY A 177 -13.56 -8.19 22.38
CA GLY A 177 -14.53 -7.27 21.79
C GLY A 177 -14.15 -7.10 20.33
N GLY A 178 -15.08 -7.35 19.39
CA GLY A 178 -14.83 -7.53 17.96
C GLY A 178 -13.69 -6.66 17.43
N ALA A 179 -12.66 -7.30 16.86
CA ALA A 179 -11.51 -6.58 16.32
C ALA A 179 -12.00 -5.54 15.30
N PRO A 180 -11.51 -4.28 15.37
CA PRO A 180 -11.82 -3.30 14.34
C PRO A 180 -11.36 -3.82 12.98
N HIS A 181 -12.16 -3.59 11.93
CA HIS A 181 -11.78 -3.91 10.56
C HIS A 181 -10.56 -3.06 10.17
N HIS A 182 -9.57 -3.69 9.55
CA HIS A 182 -8.37 -3.01 9.06
C HIS A 182 -8.65 -2.27 7.74
N GLY A 183 -7.78 -1.32 7.39
CA GLY A 183 -7.85 -0.60 6.12
C GLY A 183 -7.66 -1.52 4.91
N ILE A 184 -8.51 -1.38 3.90
CA ILE A 184 -8.38 -2.04 2.60
C ILE A 184 -8.07 -0.98 1.54
N GLY A 185 -6.92 -1.11 0.87
CA GLY A 185 -6.51 -0.25 -0.23
C GLY A 185 -7.04 -0.74 -1.58
N LEU A 186 -7.75 0.13 -2.31
CA LEU A 186 -8.19 -0.07 -3.69
C LEU A 186 -7.44 0.92 -4.60
N PHE A 187 -6.38 0.47 -5.25
CA PHE A 187 -5.41 1.36 -5.89
C PHE A 187 -5.14 1.01 -7.36
N GLN A 188 -5.19 2.01 -8.25
CA GLN A 188 -4.80 1.89 -9.65
C GLN A 188 -3.31 2.18 -9.83
N LEU A 189 -2.46 1.24 -9.37
CA LEU A 189 -1.01 1.43 -9.35
C LEU A 189 -0.34 1.28 -10.72
N THR A 190 -0.88 0.44 -11.61
CA THR A 190 -0.12 -0.08 -12.76
C THR A 190 -0.70 0.33 -14.11
N ASP A 191 -2.02 0.40 -14.21
CA ASP A 191 -2.75 0.74 -15.43
C ASP A 191 -4.15 1.29 -15.08
N LEU A 192 -4.84 1.87 -16.07
CA LEU A 192 -6.15 2.48 -15.90
C LEU A 192 -7.31 1.50 -15.97
N GLU A 193 -7.08 0.30 -16.47
CA GLU A 193 -8.15 -0.64 -16.81
C GLU A 193 -8.32 -1.71 -15.73
N SER A 194 -7.42 -1.74 -14.75
CA SER A 194 -7.49 -2.57 -13.56
C SER A 194 -7.11 -1.79 -12.31
N PHE A 195 -7.47 -2.36 -11.16
CA PHE A 195 -7.04 -1.89 -9.86
C PHE A 195 -6.63 -3.07 -9.00
N TRP A 196 -5.86 -2.75 -7.96
CA TRP A 196 -5.33 -3.71 -7.00
C TRP A 196 -6.04 -3.56 -5.67
N VAL A 197 -6.27 -4.69 -5.02
CA VAL A 197 -6.83 -4.77 -3.66
C VAL A 197 -5.73 -5.22 -2.71
N PHE A 198 -5.49 -4.39 -1.70
CA PHE A 198 -4.51 -4.60 -0.65
C PHE A 198 -5.24 -4.62 0.69
N ALA A 199 -5.47 -5.84 1.19
CA ALA A 199 -6.06 -6.07 2.50
C ALA A 199 -5.02 -6.78 3.40
N PRO A 200 -5.16 -6.79 4.73
CA PRO A 200 -4.42 -7.72 5.59
C PRO A 200 -4.73 -9.17 5.23
N GLU A 201 -3.81 -10.07 5.60
CA GLU A 201 -3.88 -11.48 5.22
C GLU A 201 -5.16 -12.16 5.73
N GLU A 202 -5.58 -11.83 6.95
CA GLU A 202 -6.80 -12.33 7.59
C GLU A 202 -8.09 -11.90 6.88
N ASP A 203 -8.07 -10.76 6.19
CA ASP A 203 -9.24 -10.16 5.54
C ASP A 203 -9.36 -10.58 4.07
N VAL A 204 -8.27 -11.06 3.44
CA VAL A 204 -8.27 -11.51 2.03
C VAL A 204 -9.37 -12.53 1.73
N PRO A 205 -9.60 -13.59 2.55
CA PRO A 205 -10.68 -14.54 2.28
C PRO A 205 -12.08 -13.92 2.27
N ASP A 206 -12.36 -12.94 3.15
CA ASP A 206 -13.65 -12.22 3.16
C ASP A 206 -13.81 -11.37 1.90
N VAL A 207 -12.76 -10.65 1.50
CA VAL A 207 -12.74 -9.85 0.27
C VAL A 207 -12.98 -10.72 -0.97
N VAL A 208 -12.34 -11.88 -1.07
CA VAL A 208 -12.56 -12.84 -2.16
C VAL A 208 -14.02 -13.31 -2.19
N ALA A 209 -14.57 -13.74 -1.05
CA ALA A 209 -15.95 -14.20 -0.95
C ALA A 209 -16.97 -13.12 -1.36
N ARG A 210 -16.69 -11.85 -1.04
CA ARG A 210 -17.49 -10.70 -1.48
C ARG A 210 -17.43 -10.49 -2.98
N CYS A 211 -16.23 -10.54 -3.57
CA CYS A 211 -16.06 -10.45 -5.01
C CYS A 211 -16.83 -11.59 -5.73
N GLU A 212 -16.78 -12.81 -5.21
CA GLU A 212 -17.55 -13.94 -5.74
C GLU A 212 -19.07 -13.74 -5.62
N ALA A 213 -19.53 -13.11 -4.53
CA ALA A 213 -20.94 -12.76 -4.37
C ALA A 213 -21.38 -11.70 -5.40
N LEU A 214 -20.57 -10.67 -5.59
CA LEU A 214 -20.81 -9.60 -6.57
C LEU A 214 -20.74 -10.11 -8.02
N ALA A 215 -19.97 -11.18 -8.29
CA ALA A 215 -19.91 -11.79 -9.62
C ALA A 215 -21.26 -12.33 -10.13
N ARG A 216 -22.23 -12.56 -9.24
CA ARG A 216 -23.60 -12.94 -9.63
C ARG A 216 -24.37 -11.80 -10.30
N GLU A 217 -24.03 -10.56 -9.95
CA GLU A 217 -24.70 -9.36 -10.42
C GLU A 217 -23.88 -8.63 -11.49
N HIS A 218 -22.55 -8.65 -11.37
CA HIS A 218 -21.62 -8.01 -12.28
C HIS A 218 -20.53 -8.98 -12.75
N PRO A 219 -20.65 -9.56 -13.97
CA PRO A 219 -19.78 -10.64 -14.45
C PRO A 219 -18.28 -10.32 -14.44
N ALA A 220 -17.87 -9.06 -14.48
CA ALA A 220 -16.46 -8.69 -14.46
C ALA A 220 -15.73 -9.06 -13.16
N PHE A 221 -16.44 -9.29 -12.04
CA PHE A 221 -15.82 -9.84 -10.83
C PHE A 221 -15.33 -11.28 -11.00
N SER A 222 -15.80 -12.01 -12.01
CA SER A 222 -15.22 -13.33 -12.37
C SER A 222 -13.76 -13.24 -12.86
N TRP A 223 -13.26 -12.03 -13.11
CA TRP A 223 -11.88 -11.77 -13.48
C TRP A 223 -10.93 -11.57 -12.30
N LEU A 224 -11.42 -11.77 -11.07
CA LEU A 224 -10.61 -11.73 -9.87
C LEU A 224 -9.35 -12.60 -10.05
N THR A 225 -8.19 -11.98 -9.90
CA THR A 225 -6.91 -12.69 -9.93
C THR A 225 -6.17 -12.42 -8.63
N GLY A 226 -5.83 -13.47 -7.89
CA GLY A 226 -4.94 -13.39 -6.74
C GLY A 226 -3.48 -13.53 -7.16
N TYR A 227 -2.59 -12.75 -6.54
CA TYR A 227 -1.14 -12.85 -6.72
C TYR A 227 -0.49 -13.32 -5.43
N PHE A 228 0.33 -14.36 -5.54
CA PHE A 228 0.83 -15.11 -4.40
C PHE A 228 2.30 -14.83 -4.16
N ASP A 229 2.69 -14.72 -2.90
CA ASP A 229 4.08 -14.67 -2.48
C ASP A 229 4.72 -16.08 -2.51
N ALA A 230 6.00 -16.18 -2.15
CA ALA A 230 6.72 -17.44 -2.10
C ALA A 230 6.19 -18.46 -1.05
N ARG A 231 5.22 -18.07 -0.21
CA ARG A 231 4.57 -18.92 0.80
C ARG A 231 3.19 -19.40 0.33
N ASP A 232 2.83 -19.15 -0.93
CA ASP A 232 1.48 -19.39 -1.46
C ASP A 232 0.39 -18.63 -0.68
N VAL A 233 0.73 -17.45 -0.13
CA VAL A 233 -0.24 -16.52 0.48
C VAL A 233 -0.58 -15.44 -0.52
N ALA A 234 -1.88 -15.17 -0.71
CA ALA A 234 -2.35 -14.09 -1.56
C ALA A 234 -1.92 -12.72 -0.97
N GLY A 235 -0.96 -12.08 -1.62
CA GLY A 235 -0.42 -10.79 -1.20
C GLY A 235 -1.23 -9.61 -1.73
N SER A 236 -1.88 -9.78 -2.88
CA SER A 236 -2.79 -8.80 -3.48
C SER A 236 -3.80 -9.46 -4.40
N LEU A 237 -4.90 -8.77 -4.69
CA LEU A 237 -5.87 -9.16 -5.69
C LEU A 237 -5.92 -8.11 -6.80
N ARG A 238 -6.29 -8.51 -8.00
CA ARG A 238 -6.49 -7.63 -9.15
C ARG A 238 -7.86 -7.85 -9.77
N LEU A 239 -8.50 -6.75 -10.15
CA LEU A 239 -9.81 -6.72 -10.80
C LEU A 239 -9.84 -5.63 -11.88
N PRO A 240 -10.74 -5.75 -12.89
CA PRO A 240 -11.02 -4.66 -13.83
C PRO A 240 -11.52 -3.39 -13.13
N ALA A 241 -11.14 -2.21 -13.63
CA ALA A 241 -11.46 -0.91 -13.03
C ALA A 241 -12.98 -0.67 -12.86
N GLU A 242 -13.81 -1.23 -13.74
CA GLU A 242 -15.28 -1.14 -13.64
C GLU A 242 -15.86 -1.79 -12.38
N CYS A 243 -15.14 -2.73 -11.75
CA CYS A 243 -15.55 -3.36 -10.50
C CYS A 243 -15.33 -2.45 -9.27
N LEU A 244 -14.49 -1.42 -9.39
CA LEU A 244 -14.02 -0.63 -8.26
C LEU A 244 -15.17 0.03 -7.47
N PRO A 245 -16.10 0.79 -8.09
CA PRO A 245 -17.14 1.50 -7.33
C PRO A 245 -18.09 0.56 -6.59
N LEU A 246 -18.32 -0.64 -7.17
CA LEU A 246 -19.17 -1.67 -6.58
C LEU A 246 -18.49 -2.32 -5.37
N LEU A 247 -17.20 -2.63 -5.49
CA LEU A 247 -16.43 -3.22 -4.39
C LEU A 247 -16.23 -2.22 -3.25
N GLU A 248 -15.92 -0.96 -3.54
CA GLU A 248 -15.82 0.12 -2.55
C GLU A 248 -17.11 0.23 -1.72
N ALA A 249 -18.27 0.23 -2.41
CA ALA A 249 -19.58 0.34 -1.76
C ALA A 249 -19.89 -0.89 -0.89
N ASP A 250 -19.61 -2.12 -1.36
CA ASP A 250 -19.85 -3.35 -0.59
C ASP A 250 -18.97 -3.41 0.67
N LEU A 251 -17.67 -3.16 0.53
CA LEU A 251 -16.72 -3.15 1.64
C LEU A 251 -17.09 -2.08 2.69
N THR A 252 -17.43 -0.88 2.23
CA THR A 252 -17.87 0.20 3.13
C THR A 252 -19.17 -0.17 3.85
N ALA A 253 -20.15 -0.75 3.15
CA ALA A 253 -21.41 -1.21 3.76
C ALA A 253 -21.20 -2.32 4.78
N ALA A 254 -20.14 -3.11 4.62
CA ALA A 254 -19.71 -4.13 5.56
C ALA A 254 -18.92 -3.59 6.77
N GLY A 255 -18.58 -2.30 6.78
CA GLY A 255 -17.86 -1.65 7.86
C GLY A 255 -16.33 -1.67 7.72
N HIS A 256 -15.80 -2.08 6.57
CA HIS A 256 -14.36 -1.98 6.29
C HIS A 256 -13.99 -0.52 5.98
N PRO A 257 -12.93 0.05 6.60
CA PRO A 257 -12.31 1.28 6.14
C PRO A 257 -11.68 1.05 4.76
N VAL A 258 -12.10 1.82 3.75
CA VAL A 258 -11.60 1.71 2.38
C VAL A 258 -10.75 2.92 2.02
N ASP A 259 -9.55 2.67 1.49
CA ASP A 259 -8.66 3.67 0.92
C ASP A 259 -8.64 3.57 -0.59
N THR A 260 -8.62 4.72 -1.25
CA THR A 260 -8.85 4.82 -2.69
C THR A 260 -7.82 5.72 -3.34
N TRP A 261 -7.23 5.26 -4.43
CA TRP A 261 -6.26 6.01 -5.21
C TRP A 261 -6.36 5.66 -6.69
N TRP A 262 -6.95 6.56 -7.47
CA TRP A 262 -7.02 6.50 -8.94
C TRP A 262 -7.22 7.88 -9.56
#